data_AF-A0A820UDD4-F1
#
_entry.id   AF-A0A820UDD4-F1
#
_cell.length_a   1.000
_cell.length_b   1.000
_cell.length_c   1.000
_cell.angle_alpha   90.00
_cell.angle_beta   90.00
_cell.angle_gamma   90.00
#
_symmetry.space_group_name_H-M   'P 1'
#
loop_
_entity.id
_entity.type
_entity.pdbx_description
1 polymer ?
#
loop_
_entity_poly.entity_id
_entity_poly.type
_entity_poly.pdbx_seq_one_letter_code
_entity_poly.pdbx_strand_id
1 'polypeptide(L)' 'MADIVKAGWLFRRTTVLKNWKREWFILTNDARLRRMSDPAKQFDKADD' A
#
# COMPACT_ATOMS: atom_id res chain seq x y z
N MET A 1 -3.82 20.49 -2.20
CA MET A 1 -3.43 19.23 -2.88
C MET A 1 -2.21 18.70 -2.16
N ALA A 2 -2.25 17.47 -1.62
CA ALA A 2 -1.12 16.94 -0.87
C ALA A 2 -0.04 16.48 -1.86
N ASP A 3 1.12 17.15 -1.82
CA ASP A 3 2.23 16.86 -2.71
C ASP A 3 2.94 15.54 -2.33
N ILE A 4 3.35 14.76 -3.32
CA ILE A 4 4.01 13.46 -3.11
C ILE A 4 5.50 13.71 -2.91
N VAL A 5 6.01 13.42 -1.71
CA VAL A 5 7.44 13.54 -1.39
C VAL A 5 8.21 12.34 -1.92
N LYS A 6 7.68 11.13 -1.70
CA LYS A 6 8.23 9.88 -2.23
C LYS A 6 7.15 8.84 -2.44
N ALA A 7 7.35 8.00 -3.45
CA ALA A 7 6.56 6.81 -3.68
C ALA A 7 7.46 5.63 -4.02
N GLY A 8 7.09 4.43 -3.59
CA GLY A 8 7.90 3.24 -3.84
C GLY A 8 7.35 1.96 -3.24
N TRP A 9 7.97 0.85 -3.62
CA TRP A 9 7.71 -0.46 -3.03
C TRP A 9 8.36 -0.56 -1.64
N LEU A 10 7.57 -0.96 -0.65
CA LEU A 10 8.08 -1.31 0.68
C LEU A 10 7.50 -2.66 1.12
N PHE A 11 8.22 -3.35 1.99
CA PHE A 11 7.73 -4.54 2.67
C PHE A 11 7.09 -4.16 4.00
N ARG A 12 5.83 -4.54 4.19
CA ARG A 12 5.11 -4.40 5.45
C ARG A 12 4.94 -5.75 6.11
N ARG A 13 5.31 -5.83 7.39
CA ARG A 13 4.97 -6.99 8.21
C ARG A 13 3.50 -6.95 8.59
N THR A 14 2.76 -8.00 8.23
CA THR A 14 1.37 -8.17 8.67
C THR A 14 1.33 -8.35 10.18
N THR A 15 0.35 -7.75 10.83
CA THR A 15 0.22 -7.79 12.30
C THR A 15 -0.24 -9.15 12.80
N VAL A 16 -1.15 -9.79 12.06
CA VAL A 16 -1.77 -11.08 12.44
C VAL A 16 -0.86 -12.26 12.07
N LEU A 17 -0.54 -12.42 10.79
CA LEU A 17 0.20 -13.58 10.29
C LEU A 17 1.73 -13.43 10.34
N LYS A 18 2.25 -12.25 10.74
CA LYS A 18 3.68 -11.90 10.79
C LYS A 18 4.47 -12.08 9.47
N ASN A 19 3.79 -12.38 8.37
CA ASN A 19 4.37 -12.45 7.03
C ASN A 19 4.67 -11.06 6.48
N TRP A 20 5.68 -10.96 5.62
CA TRP A 20 6.03 -9.75 4.89
C TRP A 20 5.26 -9.67 3.58
N LYS A 21 4.57 -8.55 3.34
CA LYS A 21 3.88 -8.26 2.08
C LYS A 21 4.53 -7.07 1.41
N ARG A 22 4.79 -7.18 0.11
CA ARG A 22 5.24 -6.06 -0.72
C ARG A 22 4.02 -5.24 -1.12
N GLU A 23 4.00 -3.96 -0.79
CA GLU A 23 2.92 -3.03 -1.12
C GLU A 23 3.51 -1.70 -1.63
N TRP A 24 2.74 -0.94 -2.42
CA TRP A 24 3.17 0.39 -2.88
C TRP A 24 2.78 1.44 -1.84
N PHE A 25 3.73 2.29 -1.47
CA PHE A 25 3.55 3.32 -0.47
C PHE A 25 3.77 4.69 -1.06
N ILE A 26 2.96 5.66 -0.61
CA ILE A 26 3.05 7.06 -0.99
C ILE A 26 3.20 7.88 0.29
N LEU A 27 4.33 8.58 0.41
CA LEU A 27 4.58 9.57 1.44
C LEU A 27 4.22 10.95 0.89
N THR A 28 3.31 11.62 1.59
CA THR A 28 2.89 12.98 1.27
C THR A 28 3.55 14.00 2.19
N ASN A 29 3.61 15.26 1.75
CA ASN A 29 4.24 16.34 2.52
C ASN A 29 3.50 16.66 3.84
N ASP A 30 2.25 16.23 3.98
CA ASP A 30 1.46 16.28 5.24
C ASP A 30 1.89 15.21 6.27
N ALA A 31 3.09 14.63 6.12
CA ALA A 31 3.59 13.52 6.93
C ALA A 31 2.67 12.27 6.95
N ARG A 32 1.76 12.12 5.98
CA ARG A 32 0.91 10.94 5.85
C ARG A 32 1.54 9.92 4.93
N LEU A 33 1.67 8.69 5.42
CA LEU A 33 2.08 7.52 4.66
C LEU A 33 0.85 6.70 4.29
N ARG A 34 0.50 6.68 3.00
CA ARG A 34 -0.63 5.92 2.47
C ARG A 34 -0.14 4.62 1.85
N ARG A 35 -0.88 3.54 2.12
CA ARG A 35 -0.74 2.26 1.44
C ARG A 35 -1.69 2.21 0.28
N MET A 36 -1.19 1.87 -0.90
CA MET A 36 -2.03 1.51 -2.02
C MET A 36 -2.02 -0.01 -2.07
N SER A 37 -3.14 -0.63 -1.69
CA SER A 37 -3.34 -2.04 -1.98
C SER A 37 -3.49 -2.15 -3.48
N ASP A 38 -2.48 -2.77 -4.08
CA ASP A 38 -2.37 -3.25 -5.46
C ASP A 38 -3.54 -2.87 -6.40
N PRO A 39 -3.34 -1.97 -7.38
CA PRO A 39 -4.40 -1.60 -8.31
C PRO A 39 -4.92 -2.80 -9.14
N ALA A 40 -4.17 -3.92 -9.21
CA ALA A 40 -4.60 -5.12 -9.92
C ALA A 40 -5.51 -6.05 -9.07
N LYS A 41 -5.62 -5.85 -7.75
CA LYS A 41 -6.46 -6.69 -6.87
C LYS A 41 -7.91 -6.26 -6.77
N GLN A 42 -8.31 -5.21 -7.49
CA GLN A 42 -9.70 -4.77 -7.52
C GLN A 42 -10.61 -5.71 -8.36
N PHE A 43 -10.03 -6.70 -9.07
CA PHE A 43 -10.75 -7.59 -9.97
C PHE A 43 -10.85 -9.07 -9.53
N ASP A 44 -10.32 -9.45 -8.36
CA ASP A 44 -10.29 -10.87 -7.91
C ASP A 44 -11.33 -11.20 -6.83
N LYS A 45 -12.39 -10.39 -6.70
CA LYS A 45 -13.58 -10.75 -5.92
C LYS A 45 -14.83 -10.62 -6.79
N ALA A 46 -14.92 -11.50 -7.77
CA ALA A 46 -16.19 -11.90 -8.37
C ALA A 46 -16.23 -13.44 -8.38
N ASP A 47 -17.34 -13.98 -7.88
CA ASP A 47 -17.78 -15.39 -7.86
C ASP A 47 -17.08 -16.40 -6.92
N ASP A 48 -17.66 -16.55 -5.72
CA ASP A 48 -18.22 -17.84 -5.25
C ASP A 48 -19.69 -17.58 -4.85
#